data_AF-A0A957CNI4-F1
#
_entry.id   AF-A0A957CNI4-F1
#
_cell.length_a   1.000
_cell.length_b   1.000
_cell.length_c   1.000
_cell.angle_alpha   90.00
_cell.angle_beta   90.00
_cell.angle_gamma   90.00
#
_symmetry.space_group_name_H-M   'P 1'
#
loop_
_entity.id
_entity.type
_entity.pdbx_description
1 polymer ?
#
loop_
_entity_poly.entity_id
_entity_poly.type
_entity_poly.pdbx_seq_one_letter_code
_entity_poly.pdbx_strand_id
1 'polypeptide(L)'
;ELWDTAIAIYQDALSRTPREDFYYLFLGRAYLERSSLSEDALEQTALFNEAENRLREAQQINPLNTDHTANLARLNTRRIPLAADENERVVRIDTAESYYREALTLSPQNSVIRNEYARLALDVKQDCDQSLALFTESVTIDPYYEETYFALGDVYGRCAAKQPEAGQADYLNTAVSYIEQGLAIDPESGQAWLRAAGLYETLGLLPESVDAYETLQTIDVNQKLAAGWRIDMKRAQLYVTLGDTAAAKSIAEEALTTAPADALPSIQLFLSQLEASGSDLRSNLTAIGVGEGERPLAALNPADRNGIFPSYPPIIINQNNQYEAVIVTEKGEMRFRLFADAAPLAVNSFVYLSEQGFYDGTTFHRVLADFMAQGGDPASDGSGTPGYQFANEVDNGLTFDRRGLLAMANAGPNTNGSQFFITFLPLTELNGQYTIFGEMIDGDAILSSITLRDPEASPDFEGDRIERIEIIETIQ
;
A
#
# COMPACT_ATOMS: atom_id res chain seq x y z
N GLU A 1 -13.89 -27.12 -0.96
CA GLU A 1 -14.43 -28.18 -0.08
C GLU A 1 -15.70 -27.77 0.68
N LEU A 2 -15.67 -26.78 1.59
CA LEU A 2 -16.87 -26.38 2.37
C LEU A 2 -17.99 -25.81 1.49
N TRP A 3 -17.67 -24.93 0.53
CA TRP A 3 -18.67 -24.33 -0.35
C TRP A 3 -19.27 -25.31 -1.35
N ASP A 4 -18.49 -26.25 -1.89
CA ASP A 4 -19.00 -27.28 -2.80
C ASP A 4 -20.02 -28.18 -2.08
N THR A 5 -19.78 -28.47 -0.80
CA THR A 5 -20.73 -29.20 0.06
C THR A 5 -22.00 -28.38 0.29
N ALA A 6 -21.87 -27.09 0.61
CA ALA A 6 -23.03 -26.21 0.80
C ALA A 6 -23.89 -26.10 -0.47
N ILE A 7 -23.25 -25.95 -1.64
CA ILE A 7 -23.91 -25.94 -2.95
C ILE A 7 -24.72 -27.21 -3.14
N ALA A 8 -24.14 -28.39 -2.91
CA ALA A 8 -24.84 -29.67 -3.06
C ALA A 8 -26.06 -29.79 -2.11
N ILE A 9 -25.93 -29.31 -0.86
CA ILE A 9 -27.03 -29.30 0.11
C ILE A 9 -28.18 -28.40 -0.35
N TYR A 10 -27.89 -27.18 -0.80
CA TYR A 10 -28.93 -26.25 -1.25
C TYR A 10 -29.59 -26.71 -2.56
N GLN A 11 -28.84 -27.37 -3.45
CA GLN A 11 -29.41 -28.02 -4.64
C GLN A 11 -30.40 -29.14 -4.27
N ASP A 12 -30.06 -30.02 -3.30
CA ASP A 12 -31.00 -31.05 -2.83
C ASP A 12 -32.23 -30.41 -2.16
N ALA A 13 -32.05 -29.36 -1.35
CA ALA A 13 -33.16 -28.63 -0.74
C ALA A 13 -34.12 -28.04 -1.80
N LEU A 14 -33.58 -27.39 -2.84
CA LEU A 14 -34.38 -26.84 -3.93
C LEU A 14 -35.12 -27.92 -4.73
N SER A 15 -34.51 -29.11 -4.90
CA SER A 15 -35.18 -30.23 -5.58
C SER A 15 -36.46 -30.69 -4.85
N ARG A 16 -36.52 -30.47 -3.53
CA ARG A 16 -37.66 -30.80 -2.68
C ARG A 16 -38.62 -29.63 -2.48
N THR A 17 -38.10 -28.40 -2.52
CA THR A 17 -38.82 -27.17 -2.14
C THR A 17 -38.55 -26.00 -3.11
N PRO A 18 -38.93 -26.12 -4.40
CA PRO A 18 -38.55 -25.16 -5.46
C PRO A 18 -39.26 -23.80 -5.39
N ARG A 19 -40.02 -23.52 -4.32
CA ARG A 19 -40.75 -22.25 -4.13
C ARG A 19 -40.23 -21.44 -2.95
N GLU A 20 -39.25 -21.96 -2.22
CA GLU A 20 -38.66 -21.28 -1.08
C GLU A 20 -37.49 -20.41 -1.56
N ASP A 21 -37.68 -19.09 -1.52
CA ASP A 21 -36.72 -18.11 -2.03
C ASP A 21 -35.37 -18.17 -1.30
N PHE A 22 -35.38 -18.44 0.01
CA PHE A 22 -34.16 -18.46 0.80
C PHE A 22 -33.16 -19.56 0.38
N TYR A 23 -33.62 -20.69 -0.16
CA TYR A 23 -32.70 -21.70 -0.70
C TYR A 23 -32.02 -21.23 -1.99
N TYR A 24 -32.74 -20.50 -2.85
CA TYR A 24 -32.13 -19.84 -4.01
C TYR A 24 -31.13 -18.75 -3.59
N LEU A 25 -31.48 -17.95 -2.57
CA LEU A 25 -30.59 -16.95 -1.99
C LEU A 25 -29.29 -17.60 -1.47
N PHE A 26 -29.41 -18.61 -0.60
CA PHE A 26 -28.23 -19.25 -0.01
C PHE A 26 -27.41 -20.01 -1.04
N LEU A 27 -28.04 -20.65 -2.03
CA LEU A 27 -27.32 -21.27 -3.14
C LEU A 27 -26.57 -20.23 -3.98
N GLY A 28 -27.23 -19.12 -4.30
CA GLY A 28 -26.60 -18.00 -5.03
C GLY A 28 -25.41 -17.41 -4.28
N ARG A 29 -25.53 -17.22 -2.96
CA ARG A 29 -24.42 -16.80 -2.09
C ARG A 29 -23.30 -17.84 -2.06
N ALA A 30 -23.62 -19.13 -1.95
CA ALA A 30 -22.62 -20.19 -1.93
C ALA A 30 -21.82 -20.23 -3.25
N TYR A 31 -22.48 -20.06 -4.41
CA TYR A 31 -21.78 -19.90 -5.68
C TYR A 31 -20.91 -18.65 -5.72
N LEU A 32 -21.42 -17.52 -5.21
CA LEU A 32 -20.69 -16.25 -5.17
C LEU A 32 -19.45 -16.31 -4.27
N GLU A 33 -19.50 -17.01 -3.13
CA GLU A 33 -18.33 -17.20 -2.28
C GLU A 33 -17.36 -18.23 -2.88
N ARG A 34 -17.88 -19.27 -3.52
CA ARG A 34 -17.04 -20.26 -4.22
C ARG A 34 -16.30 -19.67 -5.42
N SER A 35 -16.91 -18.72 -6.14
CA SER A 35 -16.26 -18.04 -7.27
C SER A 35 -15.07 -17.20 -6.82
N SER A 36 -15.16 -16.56 -5.65
CA SER A 36 -14.07 -15.78 -5.05
C SER A 36 -12.85 -16.61 -4.65
N LEU A 37 -12.96 -17.93 -4.60
CA LEU A 37 -11.87 -18.86 -4.27
C LEU A 37 -11.32 -19.62 -5.48
N SER A 38 -11.90 -19.44 -6.67
CA SER A 38 -11.44 -20.12 -7.88
C SER A 38 -10.32 -19.32 -8.56
N GLU A 39 -9.21 -20.00 -8.84
CA GLU A 39 -8.09 -19.48 -9.64
C GLU A 39 -8.27 -19.75 -11.15
N ASP A 40 -9.22 -20.62 -11.53
CA ASP A 40 -9.55 -20.91 -12.92
C ASP A 40 -10.59 -19.90 -13.42
N ALA A 41 -10.20 -19.04 -14.37
CA ALA A 41 -11.06 -17.99 -14.90
C ALA A 41 -12.36 -18.50 -15.54
N LEU A 42 -12.34 -19.68 -16.18
CA LEU A 42 -13.53 -20.29 -16.79
C LEU A 42 -14.47 -20.84 -15.72
N GLU A 43 -13.92 -21.53 -14.71
CA GLU A 43 -14.69 -22.01 -13.56
C GLU A 43 -15.31 -20.83 -12.80
N GLN A 44 -14.50 -19.81 -12.48
CA GLN A 44 -14.93 -18.60 -11.79
C GLN A 44 -16.09 -17.92 -12.53
N THR A 45 -15.97 -17.76 -13.85
CA THR A 45 -17.03 -17.17 -14.68
C THR A 45 -18.31 -18.00 -14.65
N ALA A 46 -18.20 -19.33 -14.73
CA ALA A 46 -19.36 -20.22 -14.64
C ALA A 46 -20.06 -20.13 -13.28
N LEU A 47 -19.29 -20.05 -12.19
CA LEU A 47 -19.81 -19.90 -10.83
C LEU A 47 -20.51 -18.55 -10.64
N PHE A 48 -19.97 -17.45 -11.18
CA PHE A 48 -20.66 -16.16 -11.16
C PHE A 48 -21.98 -16.17 -11.91
N ASN A 49 -22.04 -16.85 -13.06
CA ASN A 49 -23.27 -16.97 -13.83
C ASN A 49 -24.32 -17.81 -13.08
N GLU A 50 -23.93 -18.89 -12.43
CA GLU A 50 -24.83 -19.65 -11.55
C GLU A 50 -25.30 -18.81 -10.36
N ALA A 51 -24.39 -18.08 -9.70
CA ALA A 51 -24.76 -17.18 -8.61
C ALA A 51 -25.82 -16.16 -9.05
N GLU A 52 -25.62 -15.52 -10.20
CA GLU A 52 -26.57 -14.55 -10.74
C GLU A 52 -27.93 -15.17 -11.03
N ASN A 53 -27.96 -16.33 -11.68
CA ASN A 53 -29.20 -17.04 -11.99
C ASN A 53 -29.99 -17.34 -10.71
N ARG A 54 -29.33 -17.89 -9.68
CA ARG A 54 -30.00 -18.24 -8.41
C ARG A 54 -30.48 -17.02 -7.64
N LEU A 55 -29.69 -15.95 -7.60
CA LEU A 55 -30.09 -14.70 -6.93
C LEU A 55 -31.28 -14.04 -7.64
N ARG A 56 -31.33 -14.08 -8.98
CA ARG A 56 -32.50 -13.60 -9.75
C ARG A 56 -33.73 -14.46 -9.50
N GLU A 57 -33.60 -15.79 -9.42
CA GLU A 57 -34.71 -16.68 -9.05
C GLU A 57 -35.24 -16.36 -7.65
N ALA A 58 -34.35 -16.14 -6.66
CA ALA A 58 -34.74 -15.73 -5.31
C ALA A 58 -35.52 -14.40 -5.32
N GLN A 59 -35.01 -13.38 -6.02
CA GLN A 59 -35.65 -12.08 -6.16
C GLN A 59 -37.02 -12.17 -6.84
N GLN A 60 -37.17 -13.02 -7.86
CA GLN A 60 -38.45 -13.22 -8.54
C GLN A 60 -39.51 -13.85 -7.64
N ILE A 61 -39.13 -14.79 -6.78
CA ILE A 61 -40.05 -15.45 -5.85
C ILE A 61 -40.48 -14.47 -4.75
N ASN A 62 -39.56 -13.67 -4.24
CA ASN A 62 -39.81 -12.74 -3.13
C ASN A 62 -39.14 -11.36 -3.36
N PRO A 63 -39.73 -10.49 -4.19
CA PRO A 63 -39.08 -9.24 -4.61
C PRO A 63 -38.94 -8.20 -3.49
N LEU A 64 -39.63 -8.36 -2.35
CA LEU A 64 -39.55 -7.43 -1.23
C LEU A 64 -38.44 -7.79 -0.23
N ASN A 65 -37.80 -8.95 -0.39
CA ASN A 65 -36.67 -9.32 0.44
C ASN A 65 -35.42 -8.57 -0.02
N THR A 66 -34.99 -7.61 0.80
CA THR A 66 -33.81 -6.76 0.56
C THR A 66 -32.52 -7.56 0.35
N ASP A 67 -32.38 -8.75 0.94
CA ASP A 67 -31.14 -9.53 0.84
C ASP A 67 -30.93 -10.05 -0.58
N HIS A 68 -31.99 -10.37 -1.33
CA HIS A 68 -31.87 -10.85 -2.71
C HIS A 68 -31.26 -9.77 -3.59
N THR A 69 -31.81 -8.55 -3.50
CA THR A 69 -31.34 -7.38 -4.23
C THR A 69 -29.93 -6.98 -3.81
N ALA A 70 -29.62 -6.97 -2.50
CA ALA A 70 -28.29 -6.64 -2.01
C ALA A 70 -27.21 -7.63 -2.49
N ASN A 71 -27.54 -8.93 -2.58
CA ASN A 71 -26.58 -9.91 -3.10
C ASN A 71 -26.36 -9.79 -4.62
N LEU A 72 -27.34 -9.31 -5.39
CA LEU A 72 -27.13 -8.94 -6.80
C LEU A 72 -26.20 -7.73 -6.93
N ALA A 73 -26.27 -6.76 -6.00
CA ALA A 73 -25.33 -5.64 -5.95
C ALA A 73 -23.89 -6.12 -5.65
N ARG A 74 -23.74 -6.98 -4.63
CA ARG A 74 -22.44 -7.61 -4.27
C ARG A 74 -21.86 -8.42 -5.42
N LEU A 75 -22.69 -9.19 -6.13
CA LEU A 75 -22.27 -9.96 -7.29
C LEU A 75 -21.69 -9.07 -8.38
N ASN A 76 -22.40 -7.99 -8.73
CA ASN A 76 -21.91 -7.06 -9.75
C ASN A 76 -20.63 -6.37 -9.27
N THR A 77 -20.56 -5.97 -8.00
CA THR A 77 -19.36 -5.38 -7.40
C THR A 77 -18.14 -6.30 -7.55
N ARG A 78 -18.27 -7.60 -7.22
CA ARG A 78 -17.18 -8.58 -7.33
C ARG A 78 -16.76 -8.87 -8.78
N ARG A 79 -17.60 -8.61 -9.77
CA ARG A 79 -17.30 -8.81 -11.19
C ARG A 79 -16.67 -7.57 -11.86
N ILE A 80 -16.61 -6.42 -11.18
CA ILE A 80 -16.01 -5.20 -11.74
C ILE A 80 -14.54 -5.41 -12.15
N PRO A 81 -13.66 -6.02 -11.33
CA PRO A 81 -12.27 -6.28 -11.72
C PRO A 81 -12.12 -7.31 -12.85
N LEU A 82 -13.20 -8.04 -13.17
CA LEU A 82 -13.22 -9.10 -14.18
C LEU A 82 -13.83 -8.63 -15.52
N ALA A 83 -14.12 -7.33 -15.66
CA ALA A 83 -14.66 -6.77 -16.88
C ALA A 83 -13.65 -6.89 -18.04
N ALA A 84 -14.11 -7.28 -19.22
CA ALA A 84 -13.27 -7.42 -20.40
C ALA A 84 -12.84 -6.07 -20.99
N ASP A 85 -13.65 -5.04 -20.78
CA ASP A 85 -13.39 -3.68 -21.22
C ASP A 85 -14.07 -2.63 -20.31
N GLU A 86 -13.75 -1.36 -20.53
CA GLU A 86 -14.27 -0.24 -19.72
C GLU A 86 -15.80 -0.10 -19.84
N ASN A 87 -16.42 -0.44 -20.98
CA ASN A 87 -17.86 -0.35 -21.12
C ASN A 87 -18.54 -1.40 -20.22
N GLU A 88 -18.03 -2.63 -20.24
CA GLU A 88 -18.51 -3.67 -19.33
C GLU A 88 -18.31 -3.28 -17.87
N ARG A 89 -17.15 -2.69 -17.54
CA ARG A 89 -16.84 -2.19 -16.20
C ARG A 89 -17.86 -1.15 -15.73
N VAL A 90 -18.15 -0.14 -16.56
CA VAL A 90 -19.15 0.90 -16.28
C VAL A 90 -20.54 0.29 -16.11
N VAL A 91 -20.96 -0.62 -17.00
CA VAL A 91 -22.27 -1.30 -16.88
C VAL A 91 -22.40 -2.06 -15.56
N ARG A 92 -21.33 -2.72 -15.12
CA ARG A 92 -21.31 -3.45 -13.83
C ARG A 92 -21.42 -2.50 -12.64
N ILE A 93 -20.71 -1.36 -12.68
CA ILE A 93 -20.78 -0.31 -11.66
C ILE A 93 -22.21 0.22 -11.55
N ASP A 94 -22.80 0.64 -12.68
CA ASP A 94 -24.15 1.19 -12.72
C ASP A 94 -25.19 0.16 -12.25
N THR A 95 -25.01 -1.10 -12.62
CA THR A 95 -25.89 -2.20 -12.19
C THR A 95 -25.77 -2.44 -10.68
N ALA A 96 -24.55 -2.46 -10.12
CA ALA A 96 -24.34 -2.61 -8.68
C ALA A 96 -24.97 -1.45 -7.90
N GLU A 97 -24.75 -0.21 -8.35
CA GLU A 97 -25.32 0.99 -7.76
C GLU A 97 -26.86 0.97 -7.79
N SER A 98 -27.46 0.58 -8.91
CA SER A 98 -28.91 0.43 -9.03
C SER A 98 -29.45 -0.57 -8.01
N TYR A 99 -28.81 -1.73 -7.85
CA TYR A 99 -29.24 -2.73 -6.88
C TYR A 99 -29.03 -2.29 -5.42
N TYR A 100 -27.95 -1.58 -5.09
CA TYR A 100 -27.80 -1.01 -3.75
C TYR A 100 -28.88 0.02 -3.43
N ARG A 101 -29.20 0.92 -4.38
CA ARG A 101 -30.29 1.90 -4.21
C ARG A 101 -31.65 1.23 -4.06
N GLU A 102 -31.92 0.18 -4.82
CA GLU A 102 -33.16 -0.61 -4.69
C GLU A 102 -33.23 -1.32 -3.33
N ALA A 103 -32.15 -1.96 -2.89
CA ALA A 103 -32.07 -2.61 -1.58
C ALA A 103 -32.30 -1.61 -0.44
N LEU A 104 -31.71 -0.42 -0.50
CA LEU A 104 -31.94 0.65 0.49
C LEU A 104 -33.33 1.27 0.39
N THR A 105 -34.01 1.17 -0.75
CA THR A 105 -35.43 1.55 -0.86
C THR A 105 -36.31 0.53 -0.10
N LEU A 106 -35.99 -0.76 -0.18
CA LEU A 106 -36.69 -1.82 0.56
C LEU A 106 -36.36 -1.81 2.06
N SER A 107 -35.12 -1.47 2.43
CA SER A 107 -34.65 -1.45 3.82
C SER A 107 -33.81 -0.20 4.11
N PRO A 108 -34.44 0.97 4.28
CA PRO A 108 -33.73 2.25 4.44
C PRO A 108 -32.93 2.35 5.74
N GLN A 109 -33.25 1.54 6.76
CA GLN A 109 -32.55 1.52 8.04
C GLN A 109 -31.42 0.48 8.10
N ASN A 110 -31.01 -0.07 6.95
CA ASN A 110 -29.91 -1.04 6.91
C ASN A 110 -28.56 -0.33 6.76
N SER A 111 -27.84 -0.15 7.87
CA SER A 111 -26.49 0.42 7.91
C SER A 111 -25.47 -0.44 7.16
N VAL A 112 -25.59 -1.77 7.22
CA VAL A 112 -24.65 -2.70 6.57
C VAL A 112 -24.68 -2.57 5.05
N ILE A 113 -25.86 -2.62 4.42
CA ILE A 113 -26.00 -2.45 2.96
C ILE A 113 -25.54 -1.06 2.52
N ARG A 114 -25.82 -0.04 3.34
CA ARG A 114 -25.39 1.34 3.06
C ARG A 114 -23.87 1.48 3.13
N ASN A 115 -23.22 0.83 4.09
CA ASN A 115 -21.76 0.77 4.18
C ASN A 115 -21.14 0.06 2.98
N GLU A 116 -21.73 -1.05 2.51
CA GLU A 116 -21.28 -1.73 1.29
C GLU A 116 -21.38 -0.83 0.05
N TYR A 117 -22.47 -0.06 -0.05
CA TYR A 117 -22.63 0.90 -1.14
C TYR A 117 -21.63 2.06 -1.03
N ALA A 118 -21.37 2.55 0.17
CA ALA A 118 -20.38 3.60 0.42
C ALA A 118 -18.96 3.16 0.04
N ARG A 119 -18.62 1.89 0.26
CA ARG A 119 -17.36 1.28 -0.22
C ARG A 119 -17.30 1.21 -1.74
N LEU A 120 -18.38 0.81 -2.44
CA LEU A 120 -18.43 0.86 -3.90
C LEU A 120 -18.14 2.29 -4.43
N ALA A 121 -18.75 3.30 -3.82
CA ALA A 121 -18.54 4.70 -4.20
C ALA A 121 -17.07 5.13 -4.02
N LEU A 122 -16.42 4.73 -2.93
CA LEU A 122 -15.03 5.07 -2.67
C LEU A 122 -14.05 4.24 -3.51
N ASP A 123 -14.15 2.92 -3.45
CA ASP A 123 -13.11 2.01 -3.97
C ASP A 123 -13.14 1.92 -5.50
N VAL A 124 -14.33 2.01 -6.08
CA VAL A 124 -14.49 1.84 -7.52
C VAL A 124 -14.68 3.17 -8.24
N LYS A 125 -15.57 4.02 -7.72
CA LYS A 125 -15.88 5.31 -8.35
C LYS A 125 -14.96 6.43 -7.90
N GLN A 126 -14.18 6.22 -6.83
CA GLN A 126 -13.35 7.24 -6.20
C GLN A 126 -14.12 8.50 -5.80
N ASP A 127 -15.42 8.36 -5.52
CA ASP A 127 -16.36 9.42 -5.19
C ASP A 127 -16.41 9.60 -3.66
N CYS A 128 -15.59 10.52 -3.18
CA CYS A 128 -15.47 10.85 -1.76
C CYS A 128 -16.77 11.41 -1.18
N ASP A 129 -17.43 12.31 -1.91
CA ASP A 129 -18.63 13.00 -1.40
C ASP A 129 -19.78 12.01 -1.23
N GLN A 130 -19.98 11.13 -2.22
CA GLN A 130 -21.00 10.09 -2.14
C GLN A 130 -20.71 9.10 -1.02
N SER A 131 -19.45 8.65 -0.89
CA SER A 131 -19.06 7.70 0.14
C SER A 131 -19.24 8.27 1.55
N LEU A 132 -18.77 9.50 1.79
CA LEU A 132 -18.92 10.21 3.07
C LEU A 132 -20.39 10.43 3.44
N ALA A 133 -21.23 10.82 2.47
CA ALA A 133 -22.66 11.00 2.70
C ALA A 133 -23.34 9.70 3.15
N LEU A 134 -23.04 8.57 2.48
CA LEU A 134 -23.60 7.27 2.81
C LEU A 134 -23.15 6.79 4.20
N PHE A 135 -21.86 6.85 4.51
CA PHE A 135 -21.36 6.42 5.82
C PHE A 135 -21.85 7.31 6.97
N THR A 136 -21.97 8.63 6.75
CA THR A 136 -22.50 9.56 7.76
C THR A 136 -23.96 9.26 8.09
N GLU A 137 -24.75 8.90 7.08
CA GLU A 137 -26.12 8.43 7.30
C GLU A 137 -26.14 7.09 8.04
N SER A 138 -25.24 6.16 7.73
CA SER A 138 -25.10 4.89 8.47
C SER A 138 -24.84 5.09 9.96
N VAL A 139 -23.96 6.04 10.34
CA VAL A 139 -23.70 6.37 11.76
C VAL A 139 -24.97 6.89 12.44
N THR A 140 -25.79 7.66 11.73
CA THR A 140 -27.06 8.16 12.27
C THR A 140 -28.06 7.03 12.52
N ILE A 141 -28.04 6.01 11.66
CA ILE A 141 -28.94 4.85 11.71
C ILE A 141 -28.51 3.86 12.80
N ASP A 142 -27.21 3.56 12.86
CA ASP A 142 -26.64 2.58 13.79
C ASP A 142 -25.36 3.13 14.43
N PRO A 143 -25.49 3.96 15.48
CA PRO A 143 -24.37 4.63 16.12
C PRO A 143 -23.50 3.69 16.96
N TYR A 144 -23.89 2.42 17.12
CA TYR A 144 -23.14 1.42 17.87
C TYR A 144 -22.39 0.43 16.97
N TYR A 145 -22.49 0.59 15.64
CA TYR A 145 -21.76 -0.25 14.70
C TYR A 145 -20.38 0.32 14.39
N GLU A 146 -19.38 -0.12 15.15
CA GLU A 146 -17.98 0.32 15.14
C GLU A 146 -17.35 0.32 13.75
N GLU A 147 -17.66 -0.69 12.91
CA GLU A 147 -17.13 -0.80 11.55
C GLU A 147 -17.50 0.38 10.65
N THR A 148 -18.60 1.06 10.94
CA THR A 148 -18.97 2.29 10.23
C THR A 148 -18.01 3.43 10.54
N TYR A 149 -17.59 3.55 11.80
CA TYR A 149 -16.64 4.56 12.26
C TYR A 149 -15.24 4.29 11.71
N PHE A 150 -14.80 3.03 11.74
CA PHE A 150 -13.52 2.65 11.13
C PHE A 150 -13.51 2.95 9.63
N ALA A 151 -14.60 2.61 8.92
CA ALA A 151 -14.71 2.92 7.50
C ALA A 151 -14.73 4.44 7.22
N LEU A 152 -15.39 5.25 8.05
CA LEU A 152 -15.32 6.72 7.95
C LEU A 152 -13.90 7.23 8.13
N GLY A 153 -13.16 6.71 9.11
CA GLY A 153 -11.74 6.97 9.29
C GLY A 153 -10.95 6.76 8.01
N ASP A 154 -11.12 5.58 7.38
CA ASP A 154 -10.46 5.24 6.13
C ASP A 154 -10.86 6.16 4.97
N VAL A 155 -12.15 6.51 4.86
CA VAL A 155 -12.65 7.41 3.82
C VAL A 155 -12.03 8.80 3.98
N TYR A 156 -12.07 9.39 5.17
CA TYR A 156 -11.48 10.70 5.43
C TYR A 156 -9.96 10.68 5.19
N GLY A 157 -9.26 9.63 5.63
CA GLY A 157 -7.83 9.48 5.38
C GLY A 157 -7.49 9.44 3.89
N ARG A 158 -8.18 8.61 3.10
CA ARG A 158 -7.95 8.50 1.65
C ARG A 158 -8.38 9.74 0.87
N CYS A 159 -9.46 10.38 1.31
CA CYS A 159 -9.98 11.58 0.66
C CYS A 159 -9.20 12.85 1.05
N ALA A 160 -8.37 12.81 2.09
CA ALA A 160 -7.49 13.92 2.48
C ALA A 160 -6.58 14.34 1.32
N ALA A 161 -5.95 13.39 0.62
CA ALA A 161 -5.07 13.67 -0.51
C ALA A 161 -5.77 14.38 -1.69
N LYS A 162 -7.11 14.32 -1.77
CA LYS A 162 -7.89 15.03 -2.80
C LYS A 162 -8.23 16.47 -2.40
N GLN A 163 -8.00 16.85 -1.16
CA GLN A 163 -8.26 18.21 -0.68
C GLN A 163 -7.07 19.13 -0.97
N PRO A 164 -7.31 20.45 -1.14
CA PRO A 164 -6.25 21.44 -1.09
C PRO A 164 -5.43 21.30 0.19
N GLU A 165 -4.13 21.60 0.15
CA GLU A 165 -3.19 21.43 1.26
C GLU A 165 -3.72 21.97 2.61
N ALA A 166 -4.34 23.16 2.58
CA ALA A 166 -4.92 23.78 3.76
C ALA A 166 -6.06 22.98 4.43
N GLY A 167 -6.72 22.08 3.71
CA GLY A 167 -7.83 21.24 4.19
C GLY A 167 -7.45 19.78 4.47
N GLN A 168 -6.23 19.35 4.12
CA GLN A 168 -5.81 17.96 4.32
C GLN A 168 -5.71 17.61 5.80
N ALA A 169 -5.14 18.51 6.61
CA ALA A 169 -5.03 18.33 8.05
C ALA A 169 -6.40 18.17 8.72
N ASP A 170 -7.41 18.93 8.29
CA ASP A 170 -8.77 18.82 8.83
C ASP A 170 -9.40 17.46 8.53
N TYR A 171 -9.19 16.93 7.33
CA TYR A 171 -9.64 15.58 6.96
C TYR A 171 -8.93 14.50 7.79
N LEU A 172 -7.61 14.58 7.95
CA LEU A 172 -6.85 13.63 8.74
C LEU A 172 -7.22 13.67 10.23
N ASN A 173 -7.42 14.85 10.81
CA ASN A 173 -7.92 14.98 12.18
C ASN A 173 -9.33 14.39 12.32
N THR A 174 -10.19 14.58 11.32
CA THR A 174 -11.52 13.98 11.30
C THR A 174 -11.45 12.46 11.19
N ALA A 175 -10.52 11.93 10.39
CA ALA A 175 -10.27 10.50 10.26
C ALA A 175 -9.91 9.87 11.62
N VAL A 176 -8.95 10.47 12.34
CA VAL A 176 -8.57 10.06 13.70
C VAL A 176 -9.77 10.08 14.63
N SER A 177 -10.55 11.17 14.63
CA SER A 177 -11.73 11.28 15.50
C SER A 177 -12.76 10.18 15.27
N TYR A 178 -12.98 9.75 14.02
CA TYR A 178 -13.88 8.63 13.74
C TYR A 178 -13.29 7.30 14.22
N ILE A 179 -12.00 7.04 13.99
CA ILE A 179 -11.37 5.79 14.47
C ILE A 179 -11.41 5.70 15.98
N GLU A 180 -11.13 6.80 16.70
CA GLU A 180 -11.23 6.86 18.16
C GLU A 180 -12.65 6.58 18.66
N GLN A 181 -13.68 7.08 17.95
CA GLN A 181 -15.07 6.78 18.28
C GLN A 181 -15.39 5.29 18.08
N GLY A 182 -14.89 4.68 17.01
CA GLY A 182 -15.02 3.23 16.80
C GLY A 182 -14.29 2.42 17.87
N LEU A 183 -13.08 2.83 18.25
CA LEU A 183 -12.28 2.20 19.31
C LEU A 183 -12.91 2.36 20.70
N ALA A 184 -13.69 3.43 20.93
CA ALA A 184 -14.47 3.58 22.14
C ALA A 184 -15.63 2.56 22.24
N ILE A 185 -16.07 1.99 21.11
CA ILE A 185 -17.09 0.94 21.03
C ILE A 185 -16.41 -0.44 21.08
N ASP A 186 -15.40 -0.66 20.25
CA ASP A 186 -14.60 -1.90 20.21
C ASP A 186 -13.09 -1.62 20.42
N PRO A 187 -12.64 -1.59 21.69
CA PRO A 187 -11.24 -1.35 22.00
C PRO A 187 -10.33 -2.55 21.71
N GLU A 188 -10.89 -3.72 21.39
CA GLU A 188 -10.12 -4.94 21.09
C GLU A 188 -9.85 -5.10 19.57
N SER A 189 -10.29 -4.14 18.75
CA SER A 189 -9.99 -4.13 17.32
C SER A 189 -8.54 -3.76 17.05
N GLY A 190 -7.69 -4.77 16.87
CA GLY A 190 -6.28 -4.54 16.52
C GLY A 190 -6.09 -3.95 15.11
N GLN A 191 -7.03 -4.13 14.19
CA GLN A 191 -7.00 -3.45 12.89
C GLN A 191 -7.23 -1.94 13.04
N ALA A 192 -8.13 -1.52 13.95
CA ALA A 192 -8.39 -0.12 14.22
C ALA A 192 -7.21 0.55 14.96
N TRP A 193 -6.72 -0.08 16.05
CA TRP A 193 -5.29 -0.28 16.33
C TRP A 193 -4.28 0.35 15.36
N LEU A 194 -3.96 -0.49 14.38
CA LEU A 194 -2.94 -0.24 13.38
C LEU A 194 -3.24 1.00 12.53
N ARG A 195 -4.52 1.21 12.17
CA ARG A 195 -4.94 2.38 11.38
C ARG A 195 -4.77 3.69 12.15
N ALA A 196 -5.15 3.71 13.43
CA ALA A 196 -4.97 4.86 14.30
C ALA A 196 -3.48 5.23 14.40
N ALA A 197 -2.62 4.23 14.65
CA ALA A 197 -1.18 4.43 14.78
C ALA A 197 -0.58 5.11 13.53
N GLY A 198 -0.93 4.65 12.32
CA GLY A 198 -0.44 5.24 11.07
C GLY A 198 -0.97 6.66 10.80
N LEU A 199 -2.21 6.96 11.20
CA LEU A 199 -2.76 8.32 11.09
C LEU A 199 -2.10 9.28 12.08
N TYR A 200 -1.83 8.83 13.31
CA TYR A 200 -1.07 9.59 14.28
C TYR A 200 0.34 9.93 13.76
N GLU A 201 1.03 8.97 13.13
CA GLU A 201 2.33 9.25 12.48
C GLU A 201 2.21 10.32 11.40
N THR A 202 1.20 10.20 10.53
CA THR A 202 0.96 11.15 9.43
C THR A 202 0.71 12.57 9.94
N LEU A 203 0.06 12.70 11.11
CA LEU A 203 -0.21 13.98 11.77
C LEU A 203 0.96 14.48 12.65
N GLY A 204 2.04 13.72 12.77
CA GLY A 204 3.15 14.03 13.68
C GLY A 204 2.84 13.84 15.17
N LEU A 205 1.75 13.15 15.49
CA LEU A 205 1.31 12.77 16.84
C LEU A 205 2.07 11.52 17.29
N LEU A 206 3.40 11.65 17.39
CA LEU A 206 4.30 10.51 17.63
C LEU A 206 4.04 9.80 18.97
N PRO A 207 3.78 10.49 20.10
CA PRO A 207 3.43 9.82 21.36
C PRO A 207 2.16 8.97 21.24
N GLU A 208 1.11 9.50 20.61
CA GLU A 208 -0.16 8.80 20.39
C GLU A 208 0.01 7.58 19.48
N SER A 209 0.89 7.68 18.47
CA SER A 209 1.26 6.55 17.62
C SER A 209 1.96 5.43 18.42
N VAL A 210 2.90 5.80 19.29
CA VAL A 210 3.58 4.84 20.18
C VAL A 210 2.57 4.13 21.10
N ASP A 211 1.68 4.88 21.73
CA ASP A 211 0.64 4.34 22.61
C ASP A 211 -0.31 3.39 21.86
N ALA A 212 -0.67 3.73 20.61
CA ALA A 212 -1.49 2.89 19.76
C ALA A 212 -0.79 1.58 19.39
N TYR A 213 0.50 1.61 19.04
CA TYR A 213 1.28 0.40 18.78
C TYR A 213 1.50 -0.45 20.03
N GLU A 214 1.70 0.17 21.20
CA GLU A 214 1.78 -0.54 22.48
C GLU A 214 0.47 -1.25 22.79
N THR A 215 -0.66 -0.56 22.61
CA THR A 215 -1.99 -1.16 22.77
C THR A 215 -2.19 -2.32 21.79
N LEU A 216 -1.85 -2.13 20.52
CA LEU A 216 -1.92 -3.17 19.50
C LEU A 216 -1.10 -4.40 19.89
N GLN A 217 0.11 -4.21 20.41
CA GLN A 217 0.97 -5.32 20.84
C GLN A 217 0.29 -6.19 21.91
N THR A 218 -0.46 -5.59 22.83
CA THR A 218 -1.19 -6.35 23.85
C THR A 218 -2.36 -7.14 23.28
N ILE A 219 -3.01 -6.64 22.23
CA ILE A 219 -4.16 -7.27 21.55
C ILE A 219 -3.68 -8.39 20.62
N ASP A 220 -2.63 -8.12 19.85
CA ASP A 220 -2.11 -8.96 18.76
C ASP A 220 -1.60 -10.33 19.24
N VAL A 221 -1.12 -10.43 20.49
CA VAL A 221 -0.79 -11.71 21.14
C VAL A 221 -1.95 -12.71 21.04
N ASN A 222 -3.19 -12.23 20.95
CA ASN A 222 -4.39 -13.06 20.82
C ASN A 222 -4.92 -13.18 19.39
N GLN A 223 -4.56 -12.28 18.47
CA GLN A 223 -5.18 -12.15 17.14
C GLN A 223 -4.24 -12.40 15.94
N LYS A 224 -2.91 -12.42 16.12
CA LYS A 224 -1.90 -12.68 15.06
C LYS A 224 -2.03 -11.80 13.81
N LEU A 225 -2.48 -10.57 13.98
CA LEU A 225 -2.58 -9.52 12.97
C LEU A 225 -1.21 -9.08 12.45
N ALA A 226 -0.20 -9.04 13.30
CA ALA A 226 1.19 -8.82 12.92
C ALA A 226 2.11 -9.77 13.68
N ALA A 227 3.38 -9.85 13.28
CA ALA A 227 4.38 -10.49 14.12
C ALA A 227 4.77 -9.48 15.20
N GLY A 228 4.67 -9.83 16.49
CA GLY A 228 4.92 -8.90 17.60
C GLY A 228 6.24 -8.14 17.48
N TRP A 229 7.31 -8.80 17.02
CA TRP A 229 8.61 -8.16 16.76
C TRP A 229 8.55 -7.00 15.76
N ARG A 230 7.63 -7.01 14.79
CA ARG A 230 7.44 -5.90 13.84
C ARG A 230 6.81 -4.69 14.51
N ILE A 231 5.88 -4.92 15.43
CA ILE A 231 5.27 -3.85 16.24
C ILE A 231 6.35 -3.24 17.14
N ASP A 232 7.18 -4.07 17.78
CA ASP A 232 8.32 -3.61 18.56
C ASP A 232 9.29 -2.78 17.74
N MET A 233 9.68 -3.25 16.55
CA MET A 233 10.57 -2.50 15.67
C MET A 233 9.98 -1.15 15.27
N LYS A 234 8.67 -1.08 15.01
CA LYS A 234 8.00 0.17 14.69
C LYS A 234 8.00 1.14 15.87
N ARG A 235 7.71 0.65 17.09
CA ARG A 235 7.82 1.44 18.33
C ARG A 235 9.26 1.93 18.54
N ALA A 236 10.25 1.07 18.35
CA ALA A 236 11.65 1.42 18.48
C ALA A 236 12.05 2.57 17.53
N GLN A 237 11.63 2.51 16.26
CA GLN A 237 11.85 3.60 15.29
C GLN A 237 11.18 4.92 15.72
N LEU A 238 9.96 4.86 16.26
CA LEU A 238 9.27 6.06 16.77
C LEU A 238 10.01 6.67 17.96
N TYR A 239 10.53 5.84 18.89
CA TYR A 239 11.34 6.33 20.01
C TYR A 239 12.66 6.97 19.56
N VAL A 240 13.28 6.51 18.47
CA VAL A 240 14.42 7.22 17.85
C VAL A 240 14.00 8.62 17.42
N THR A 241 12.85 8.74 16.76
CA THR A 241 12.32 10.02 16.27
C THR A 241 11.99 10.97 17.43
N LEU A 242 11.51 10.43 18.55
CA LEU A 242 11.27 11.17 19.80
C LEU A 242 12.56 11.53 20.56
N GLY A 243 13.72 11.01 20.13
CA GLY A 243 15.02 11.23 20.77
C GLY A 243 15.27 10.35 22.00
N ASP A 244 14.43 9.35 22.26
CA ASP A 244 14.61 8.37 23.35
C ASP A 244 15.29 7.10 22.83
N THR A 245 16.60 7.21 22.59
CA THR A 245 17.42 6.09 22.10
C THR A 245 17.51 4.93 23.10
N ALA A 246 17.31 5.20 24.40
CA ALA A 246 17.32 4.17 25.43
C ALA A 246 16.07 3.27 25.33
N ALA A 247 14.89 3.88 25.19
CA ALA A 247 13.65 3.15 24.94
C ALA A 247 13.71 2.39 23.60
N ALA A 248 14.18 3.06 22.53
CA ALA A 248 14.36 2.43 21.22
C ALA A 248 15.24 1.18 21.28
N LYS A 249 16.37 1.26 21.99
CA LYS A 249 17.28 0.14 22.16
C LYS A 249 16.62 -1.00 22.94
N SER A 250 16.00 -0.70 24.08
CA SER A 250 15.35 -1.70 24.92
C SER A 250 14.28 -2.49 24.15
N ILE A 251 13.48 -1.81 23.33
CA ILE A 251 12.40 -2.43 22.56
C ILE A 251 12.96 -3.27 21.39
N ALA A 252 13.99 -2.77 20.70
CA ALA A 252 14.64 -3.56 19.65
C ALA A 252 15.35 -4.81 20.19
N GLU A 253 15.90 -4.77 21.41
CA GLU A 253 16.43 -5.96 22.10
C GLU A 253 15.32 -6.97 22.40
N GLU A 254 14.12 -6.52 22.77
CA GLU A 254 12.94 -7.38 22.94
C GLU A 254 12.51 -8.03 21.62
N ALA A 255 12.42 -7.23 20.54
CA ALA A 255 12.12 -7.70 19.20
C ALA A 255 13.07 -8.82 18.76
N LEU A 256 14.37 -8.70 19.08
CA LEU A 256 15.39 -9.68 18.75
C LEU A 256 15.11 -11.07 19.35
N THR A 257 14.43 -11.13 20.51
CA THR A 257 14.12 -12.41 21.18
C THR A 257 12.97 -13.17 20.54
N THR A 258 12.08 -12.48 19.84
CA THR A 258 10.86 -13.04 19.23
C THR A 258 10.90 -13.08 17.71
N ALA A 259 11.84 -12.37 17.09
CA ALA A 259 12.00 -12.30 15.65
C ALA A 259 12.49 -13.63 15.03
N PRO A 260 12.01 -13.97 13.82
CA PRO A 260 12.51 -15.10 13.06
C PRO A 260 13.95 -14.86 12.56
N ALA A 261 14.66 -15.94 12.19
CA ALA A 261 16.10 -15.92 11.90
C ALA A 261 16.50 -14.96 10.77
N ASP A 262 15.62 -14.78 9.78
CA ASP A 262 15.75 -13.86 8.66
C ASP A 262 15.67 -12.38 9.07
N ALA A 263 14.93 -12.05 10.14
CA ALA A 263 14.82 -10.69 10.65
C ALA A 263 15.95 -10.29 11.62
N LEU A 264 16.69 -11.25 12.18
CA LEU A 264 17.74 -10.97 13.18
C LEU A 264 18.83 -10.01 12.67
N PRO A 265 19.36 -10.12 11.44
CA PRO A 265 20.39 -9.21 10.94
C PRO A 265 19.93 -7.75 10.94
N SER A 266 18.68 -7.49 10.53
CA SER A 266 18.12 -6.14 10.44
C SER A 266 17.94 -5.50 11.83
N ILE A 267 17.49 -6.28 12.82
CA ILE A 267 17.34 -5.82 14.20
C ILE A 267 18.71 -5.55 14.85
N GLN A 268 19.69 -6.43 14.62
CA GLN A 268 21.05 -6.26 15.11
C GLN A 268 21.72 -5.02 14.52
N LEU A 269 21.49 -4.75 13.24
CA LEU A 269 22.00 -3.54 12.60
C LEU A 269 21.37 -2.28 13.21
N PHE A 270 20.05 -2.27 13.42
CA PHE A 270 19.35 -1.17 14.08
C PHE A 270 19.92 -0.91 15.48
N LEU A 271 20.11 -1.96 16.30
CA LEU A 271 20.74 -1.85 17.61
C LEU A 271 22.16 -1.29 17.53
N SER A 272 22.95 -1.75 16.56
CA SER A 272 24.32 -1.28 16.36
C SER A 272 24.37 0.20 15.94
N GLN A 273 23.38 0.68 15.19
CA GLN A 273 23.24 2.09 14.82
C GLN A 273 22.87 2.98 16.01
N LEU A 274 22.04 2.49 16.94
CA LEU A 274 21.71 3.20 18.18
C LEU A 274 22.91 3.36 19.11
N GLU A 275 23.81 2.37 19.11
CA GLU A 275 25.07 2.42 19.88
C GLU A 275 26.11 3.33 19.22
N ALA A 276 26.03 3.47 17.89
CA ALA A 276 26.90 4.28 17.07
C ALA A 276 26.49 5.77 17.07
N SER A 277 26.38 6.40 18.24
CA SER A 277 26.58 7.86 18.30
C SER A 277 28.06 8.16 18.01
N GLY A 278 28.45 8.08 16.73
CA GLY A 278 29.76 8.45 16.20
C GLY A 278 30.65 7.35 15.59
N SER A 279 30.15 6.17 15.21
CA SER A 279 30.97 5.15 14.51
C SER A 279 30.40 4.72 13.15
N ASP A 280 31.31 4.49 12.21
CA ASP A 280 31.05 4.20 10.80
C ASP A 280 30.24 2.91 10.62
N LEU A 281 29.10 2.96 9.92
CA LEU A 281 28.20 1.82 9.62
C LEU A 281 28.97 0.58 9.12
N ARG A 282 30.09 0.82 8.43
CA ARG A 282 31.05 -0.18 7.94
C ARG A 282 31.59 -1.08 9.06
N SER A 283 31.93 -0.52 10.22
CA SER A 283 32.51 -1.27 11.35
C SER A 283 31.55 -2.30 11.96
N ASN A 284 30.25 -2.01 11.94
CA ASN A 284 29.20 -2.89 12.46
C ASN A 284 28.88 -4.04 11.48
N LEU A 285 28.93 -3.79 10.16
CA LEU A 285 28.68 -4.80 9.13
C LEU A 285 29.84 -5.81 9.03
N THR A 286 31.09 -5.38 9.30
CA THR A 286 32.24 -6.29 9.42
C THR A 286 32.12 -7.23 10.62
N ALA A 287 31.52 -6.78 11.73
CA ALA A 287 31.33 -7.59 12.94
C ALA A 287 30.35 -8.77 12.73
N ILE A 288 29.42 -8.66 11.79
CA ILE A 288 28.49 -9.73 11.40
C ILE A 288 28.96 -10.53 10.17
N GLY A 289 30.24 -10.41 9.78
CA GLY A 289 30.85 -11.25 8.76
C GLY A 289 30.66 -10.78 7.31
N VAL A 290 30.21 -9.55 7.08
CA VAL A 290 30.17 -8.94 5.74
C VAL A 290 31.58 -8.40 5.42
N GLY A 291 32.30 -9.09 4.55
CA GLY A 291 33.71 -8.80 4.20
C GLY A 291 33.91 -7.52 3.35
N GLU A 292 35.12 -6.95 3.43
CA GLU A 292 35.50 -5.65 2.83
C GLU A 292 35.48 -5.64 1.29
N GLY A 293 34.75 -4.66 0.73
CA GLY A 293 34.60 -4.41 -0.72
C GLY A 293 33.34 -3.58 -1.08
N GLU A 294 33.29 -2.33 -0.62
CA GLU A 294 32.53 -1.18 -1.17
C GLU A 294 30.99 -1.11 -1.22
N ARG A 295 30.18 -2.10 -0.81
CA ARG A 295 28.69 -1.96 -0.79
C ARG A 295 28.03 -2.88 0.25
N PRO A 296 27.99 -2.51 1.54
CA PRO A 296 27.81 -3.50 2.60
C PRO A 296 26.39 -4.10 2.72
N LEU A 297 25.36 -3.48 2.16
CA LEU A 297 24.01 -4.06 2.10
C LEU A 297 23.83 -5.04 0.94
N ALA A 298 24.73 -5.03 -0.06
CA ALA A 298 24.62 -5.87 -1.26
C ALA A 298 24.61 -7.37 -0.95
N ALA A 299 25.18 -7.78 0.19
CA ALA A 299 25.19 -9.17 0.64
C ALA A 299 23.87 -9.66 1.26
N LEU A 300 22.98 -8.74 1.67
CA LEU A 300 21.67 -9.07 2.22
C LEU A 300 20.67 -9.30 1.08
N ASN A 301 19.61 -10.08 1.30
CA ASN A 301 18.53 -10.10 0.31
C ASN A 301 17.85 -8.72 0.29
N PRO A 302 17.36 -8.24 -0.87
CA PRO A 302 16.69 -6.94 -0.95
C PRO A 302 15.58 -6.77 0.09
N ALA A 303 14.72 -7.78 0.29
CA ALA A 303 13.61 -7.71 1.25
C ALA A 303 14.07 -7.46 2.70
N ASP A 304 15.25 -7.97 3.09
CA ASP A 304 15.80 -7.81 4.45
C ASP A 304 16.28 -6.37 4.71
N ARG A 305 16.45 -5.59 3.64
CA ARG A 305 16.85 -4.17 3.68
C ARG A 305 15.65 -3.23 3.86
N ASN A 306 14.43 -3.75 3.85
CA ASN A 306 13.24 -2.92 4.02
C ASN A 306 13.21 -2.28 5.41
N GLY A 307 13.15 -0.96 5.47
CA GLY A 307 13.10 -0.21 6.73
C GLY A 307 14.42 -0.14 7.51
N ILE A 308 15.55 -0.42 6.86
CA ILE A 308 16.84 -0.68 7.54
C ILE A 308 17.55 0.56 8.10
N PHE A 309 17.22 1.76 7.63
CA PHE A 309 17.79 3.02 8.10
C PHE A 309 16.82 3.71 9.07
N PRO A 310 17.29 4.13 10.25
CA PRO A 310 16.43 4.68 11.30
C PRO A 310 16.09 6.15 11.07
N SER A 311 16.85 6.82 10.20
CA SER A 311 16.68 8.23 9.86
C SER A 311 17.37 8.55 8.53
N TYR A 312 17.05 9.72 8.00
CA TYR A 312 17.69 10.24 6.80
C TYR A 312 19.22 10.35 7.00
N PRO A 313 20.05 9.95 6.01
CA PRO A 313 21.49 9.90 6.18
C PRO A 313 22.13 11.30 6.28
N PRO A 314 23.34 11.42 6.86
CA PRO A 314 24.11 12.65 6.79
C PRO A 314 24.30 13.13 5.34
N ILE A 315 24.42 14.44 5.15
CA ILE A 315 24.76 14.99 3.83
C ILE A 315 26.21 14.64 3.50
N ILE A 316 26.40 13.79 2.48
CA ILE A 316 27.70 13.33 1.98
C ILE A 316 28.07 13.97 0.64
N ILE A 317 27.08 14.48 -0.10
CA ILE A 317 27.30 15.13 -1.40
C ILE A 317 27.78 16.57 -1.23
N ASN A 318 28.54 17.04 -2.22
CA ASN A 318 28.85 18.45 -2.43
C ASN A 318 28.06 18.96 -3.62
N GLN A 319 27.14 19.90 -3.38
CA GLN A 319 26.24 20.45 -4.42
C GLN A 319 26.96 21.16 -5.58
N ASN A 320 28.24 21.50 -5.42
CA ASN A 320 29.04 22.09 -6.51
C ASN A 320 29.69 21.05 -7.42
N ASN A 321 29.67 19.77 -7.04
CA ASN A 321 30.22 18.69 -7.85
C ASN A 321 29.15 18.16 -8.81
N GLN A 322 29.60 17.49 -9.87
CA GLN A 322 28.71 16.75 -10.77
C GLN A 322 28.64 15.29 -10.36
N TYR A 323 27.43 14.73 -10.36
CA TYR A 323 27.19 13.33 -10.07
C TYR A 323 26.52 12.66 -11.26
N GLU A 324 26.99 11.46 -11.59
CA GLU A 324 26.31 10.55 -12.49
C GLU A 324 25.93 9.26 -11.76
N ALA A 325 24.80 8.69 -12.12
CA ALA A 325 24.38 7.36 -11.71
C ALA A 325 24.36 6.42 -12.91
N VAL A 326 25.05 5.28 -12.79
CA VAL A 326 24.99 4.19 -13.77
C VAL A 326 24.14 3.08 -13.15
N ILE A 327 22.90 2.95 -13.63
CA ILE A 327 22.01 1.87 -13.23
C ILE A 327 22.34 0.65 -14.11
N VAL A 328 22.97 -0.35 -13.51
CA VAL A 328 23.33 -1.61 -14.17
C VAL A 328 22.19 -2.58 -13.98
N THR A 329 21.61 -3.06 -15.06
CA THR A 329 20.51 -4.03 -15.07
C THR A 329 20.91 -5.27 -15.86
N GLU A 330 20.14 -6.35 -15.73
CA GLU A 330 20.36 -7.53 -16.57
C GLU A 330 20.06 -7.31 -18.07
N LYS A 331 19.44 -6.18 -18.43
CA LYS A 331 19.23 -5.74 -19.82
C LYS A 331 20.36 -4.87 -20.36
N GLY A 332 21.18 -4.28 -19.48
CA GLY A 332 22.25 -3.34 -19.84
C GLY A 332 22.35 -2.14 -18.89
N GLU A 333 23.19 -1.19 -19.26
CA GLU A 333 23.46 0.03 -18.47
C GLU A 333 22.59 1.21 -18.91
N MET A 334 22.12 2.00 -17.94
CA MET A 334 21.53 3.32 -18.15
C MET A 334 22.29 4.36 -17.35
N ARG A 335 22.64 5.49 -17.98
CA ARG A 335 23.42 6.56 -17.35
C ARG A 335 22.56 7.79 -17.17
N PHE A 336 22.65 8.37 -15.98
CA PHE A 336 21.90 9.57 -15.59
C PHE A 336 22.83 10.62 -15.02
N ARG A 337 22.63 11.88 -15.40
CA ARG A 337 23.16 13.03 -14.66
C ARG A 337 22.23 13.32 -13.50
N LEU A 338 22.77 13.55 -12.31
CA LEU A 338 22.00 13.93 -11.12
C LEU A 338 22.06 15.45 -10.88
N PHE A 339 20.96 16.02 -10.41
CA PHE A 339 20.79 17.46 -10.17
C PHE A 339 21.02 17.81 -8.68
N ALA A 340 22.28 17.71 -8.24
CA ALA A 340 22.64 17.90 -6.82
C ALA A 340 22.33 19.32 -6.28
N ASP A 341 22.27 20.32 -7.15
CA ASP A 341 21.93 21.70 -6.85
C ASP A 341 20.40 21.93 -6.76
N ALA A 342 19.63 21.28 -7.63
CA ALA A 342 18.17 21.43 -7.71
C ALA A 342 17.42 20.52 -6.73
N ALA A 343 17.96 19.35 -6.42
CA ALA A 343 17.35 18.33 -5.55
C ALA A 343 18.38 17.69 -4.59
N PRO A 344 19.06 18.47 -3.73
CA PRO A 344 20.12 17.98 -2.87
C PRO A 344 19.72 16.85 -1.92
N LEU A 345 18.48 16.84 -1.39
CA LEU A 345 18.04 15.78 -0.49
C LEU A 345 17.82 14.46 -1.25
N ALA A 346 17.19 14.51 -2.41
CA ALA A 346 16.99 13.34 -3.25
C ALA A 346 18.32 12.76 -3.74
N VAL A 347 19.21 13.61 -4.27
CA VAL A 347 20.53 13.17 -4.74
C VAL A 347 21.35 12.58 -3.60
N ASN A 348 21.35 13.21 -2.41
CA ASN A 348 22.12 12.71 -1.28
C ASN A 348 21.61 11.33 -0.80
N SER A 349 20.30 11.17 -0.67
CA SER A 349 19.69 9.88 -0.30
C SER A 349 20.01 8.81 -1.34
N PHE A 350 19.83 9.11 -2.62
CA PHE A 350 20.08 8.18 -3.71
C PHE A 350 21.55 7.75 -3.81
N VAL A 351 22.48 8.70 -3.69
CA VAL A 351 23.93 8.44 -3.67
C VAL A 351 24.29 7.57 -2.47
N TYR A 352 23.86 7.97 -1.27
CA TYR A 352 24.14 7.23 -0.04
C TYR A 352 23.64 5.78 -0.13
N LEU A 353 22.37 5.57 -0.51
CA LEU A 353 21.79 4.24 -0.66
C LEU A 353 22.51 3.40 -1.72
N SER A 354 22.93 4.02 -2.83
CA SER A 354 23.70 3.35 -3.89
C SER A 354 25.06 2.89 -3.40
N GLU A 355 25.80 3.74 -2.68
CA GLU A 355 27.09 3.40 -2.06
C GLU A 355 26.95 2.35 -0.95
N GLN A 356 25.80 2.28 -0.29
CA GLN A 356 25.52 1.21 0.67
C GLN A 356 25.20 -0.13 -0.01
N GLY A 357 24.92 -0.16 -1.32
CA GLY A 357 24.43 -1.37 -2.00
C GLY A 357 22.96 -1.67 -1.76
N PHE A 358 22.17 -0.68 -1.32
CA PHE A 358 20.76 -0.86 -1.00
C PHE A 358 19.93 -1.35 -2.19
N TYR A 359 20.24 -0.87 -3.40
CA TYR A 359 19.51 -1.18 -4.62
C TYR A 359 19.90 -2.53 -5.27
N ASP A 360 20.95 -3.18 -4.80
CA ASP A 360 21.55 -4.33 -5.48
C ASP A 360 20.62 -5.54 -5.42
N GLY A 361 20.18 -6.03 -6.58
CA GLY A 361 19.23 -7.12 -6.68
C GLY A 361 17.77 -6.70 -6.52
N THR A 362 17.46 -5.42 -6.30
CA THR A 362 16.07 -4.92 -6.41
C THR A 362 15.59 -5.02 -7.86
N THR A 363 14.29 -4.87 -8.11
CA THR A 363 13.72 -4.96 -9.47
C THR A 363 13.00 -3.68 -9.88
N PHE A 364 12.84 -3.51 -11.19
CA PHE A 364 11.79 -2.64 -11.72
C PHE A 364 10.43 -3.31 -11.49
N HIS A 365 9.82 -3.07 -10.33
CA HIS A 365 8.63 -3.77 -9.88
C HIS A 365 7.34 -3.28 -10.52
N ARG A 366 7.37 -2.11 -11.17
CA ARG A 366 6.23 -1.57 -11.92
C ARG A 366 6.74 -0.85 -13.16
N VAL A 367 6.30 -1.31 -14.34
CA VAL A 367 6.73 -0.79 -15.64
C VAL A 367 5.53 -0.71 -16.57
N LEU A 368 5.08 0.51 -16.84
CA LEU A 368 3.88 0.80 -17.63
C LEU A 368 4.28 1.58 -18.88
N ALA A 369 3.98 1.02 -20.06
CA ALA A 369 4.48 1.52 -21.36
C ALA A 369 4.21 3.00 -21.61
N ASP A 370 3.03 3.49 -21.21
CA ASP A 370 2.59 4.87 -21.40
C ASP A 370 2.76 5.72 -20.14
N PHE A 371 3.67 5.32 -19.24
CA PHE A 371 3.93 6.06 -18.00
C PHE A 371 5.42 6.05 -17.64
N MET A 372 5.92 4.99 -17.00
CA MET A 372 7.28 4.96 -16.44
C MET A 372 7.78 3.54 -16.15
N ALA A 373 9.06 3.44 -15.82
CA ALA A 373 9.67 2.30 -15.13
C ALA A 373 10.04 2.70 -13.69
N GLN A 374 9.43 2.06 -12.70
CA GLN A 374 9.63 2.31 -11.26
C GLN A 374 10.41 1.16 -10.61
N GLY A 375 11.41 1.53 -9.81
CA GLY A 375 12.32 0.63 -9.11
C GLY A 375 12.73 1.18 -7.74
N GLY A 376 13.72 0.56 -7.12
CA GLY A 376 14.26 0.99 -5.82
C GLY A 376 13.45 0.55 -4.60
N ASP A 377 12.54 -0.41 -4.80
CA ASP A 377 11.77 -1.05 -3.73
C ASP A 377 12.47 -2.34 -3.27
N PRO A 378 12.90 -2.43 -2.00
CA PRO A 378 13.44 -3.68 -1.43
C PRO A 378 12.43 -4.83 -1.35
N ALA A 379 11.13 -4.54 -1.23
CA ALA A 379 10.06 -5.55 -1.14
C ALA A 379 9.56 -6.05 -2.51
N SER A 380 9.84 -5.29 -3.58
CA SER A 380 9.43 -5.58 -4.96
C SER A 380 7.90 -5.61 -5.21
N ASP A 381 7.10 -5.03 -4.32
CA ASP A 381 5.63 -4.99 -4.38
C ASP A 381 5.04 -3.57 -4.25
N GLY A 382 5.91 -2.55 -4.20
CA GLY A 382 5.58 -1.14 -3.99
C GLY A 382 5.58 -0.70 -2.52
N SER A 383 5.67 -1.62 -1.55
CA SER A 383 5.54 -1.31 -0.12
C SER A 383 6.86 -0.97 0.59
N GLY A 384 8.01 -1.27 -0.02
CA GLY A 384 9.29 -1.14 0.65
C GLY A 384 9.86 0.28 0.70
N THR A 385 10.70 0.50 1.69
CA THR A 385 11.22 1.80 2.13
C THR A 385 12.64 1.66 2.66
N PRO A 386 13.47 2.73 2.66
CA PRO A 386 14.75 2.70 3.35
C PRO A 386 14.59 2.81 4.88
N GLY A 387 13.40 3.14 5.39
CA GLY A 387 13.13 3.33 6.83
C GLY A 387 13.03 4.78 7.28
N TYR A 388 13.20 5.73 6.35
CA TYR A 388 12.96 7.15 6.55
C TYR A 388 12.19 7.74 5.36
N GLN A 389 11.65 8.94 5.58
CA GLN A 389 11.04 9.76 4.53
C GLN A 389 11.66 11.17 4.52
N PHE A 390 11.59 11.86 3.39
CA PHE A 390 12.04 13.24 3.28
C PHE A 390 11.20 14.08 2.33
N ALA A 391 11.32 15.41 2.51
CA ALA A 391 10.52 16.42 1.83
C ALA A 391 10.69 16.41 0.29
N ASN A 392 9.67 16.90 -0.40
CA ASN A 392 9.72 17.14 -1.84
C ASN A 392 10.58 18.36 -2.17
N GLU A 393 11.28 18.32 -3.30
CA GLU A 393 12.11 19.42 -3.82
C GLU A 393 11.58 19.81 -5.21
N VAL A 394 10.44 20.52 -5.22
CA VAL A 394 9.67 20.84 -6.45
C VAL A 394 9.76 22.31 -6.86
N ASP A 395 10.23 23.19 -5.97
CA ASP A 395 10.39 24.63 -6.23
C ASP A 395 11.75 24.97 -6.89
N ASN A 396 12.17 24.15 -7.85
CA ASN A 396 13.48 24.27 -8.52
C ASN A 396 13.37 24.55 -10.03
N GLY A 397 12.14 24.70 -10.55
CA GLY A 397 11.88 25.01 -11.96
C GLY A 397 12.00 23.80 -12.91
N LEU A 398 12.23 22.60 -12.40
CA LEU A 398 12.21 21.37 -13.19
C LEU A 398 10.77 20.93 -13.46
N THR A 399 10.52 20.39 -14.65
CA THR A 399 9.20 19.90 -15.07
C THR A 399 9.33 18.59 -15.83
N PHE A 400 8.30 17.74 -15.75
CA PHE A 400 8.16 16.48 -16.48
C PHE A 400 7.84 16.70 -17.97
N ASP A 401 8.74 17.39 -18.68
CA ASP A 401 8.56 17.84 -20.07
C ASP A 401 9.10 16.87 -21.12
N ARG A 402 9.79 15.80 -20.70
CA ARG A 402 10.46 14.83 -21.59
C ARG A 402 10.60 13.45 -20.96
N ARG A 403 10.84 12.48 -21.84
CA ARG A 403 11.27 11.11 -21.50
C ARG A 403 12.65 11.12 -20.83
N GLY A 404 12.92 10.12 -19.99
CA GLY A 404 14.23 9.88 -19.40
C GLY A 404 14.54 10.73 -18.17
N LEU A 405 13.55 11.43 -17.62
CA LEU A 405 13.67 12.08 -16.31
C LEU A 405 13.63 11.04 -15.19
N LEU A 406 14.55 11.18 -14.24
CA LEU A 406 14.66 10.37 -13.03
C LEU A 406 14.07 11.15 -11.85
N ALA A 407 13.07 10.57 -11.19
CA ALA A 407 12.32 11.21 -10.13
C ALA A 407 12.00 10.26 -8.97
N MET A 408 11.82 10.81 -7.77
CA MET A 408 11.43 10.03 -6.60
C MET A 408 9.98 9.57 -6.71
N ALA A 409 9.70 8.30 -6.42
CA ALA A 409 8.34 7.85 -6.16
C ALA A 409 7.98 8.17 -4.71
N ASN A 410 6.73 8.57 -4.47
CA ASN A 410 6.22 8.90 -3.15
C ASN A 410 4.76 8.43 -3.00
N ALA A 411 4.31 8.25 -1.75
CA ALA A 411 2.94 7.86 -1.39
C ALA A 411 2.04 9.10 -1.14
N GLY A 412 2.51 10.28 -1.54
CA GLY A 412 1.96 11.59 -1.20
C GLY A 412 3.08 12.62 -0.96
N PRO A 413 2.74 13.91 -0.86
CA PRO A 413 3.73 14.96 -0.64
C PRO A 413 4.66 14.68 0.55
N ASN A 414 5.96 14.92 0.37
CA ASN A 414 7.00 14.79 1.41
C ASN A 414 7.24 13.37 1.95
N THR A 415 6.87 12.34 1.19
CA THR A 415 7.08 10.93 1.55
C THR A 415 8.13 10.25 0.67
N ASN A 416 9.13 11.00 0.18
CA ASN A 416 10.21 10.42 -0.63
C ASN A 416 11.03 9.42 0.21
N GLY A 417 11.34 8.26 -0.36
CA GLY A 417 12.11 7.19 0.29
C GLY A 417 13.24 6.69 -0.61
N SER A 418 13.23 5.41 -0.95
CA SER A 418 14.22 4.77 -1.84
C SER A 418 13.68 4.54 -3.25
N GLN A 419 12.36 4.53 -3.43
CA GLN A 419 11.76 4.22 -4.70
C GLN A 419 11.92 5.40 -5.67
N PHE A 420 12.22 5.09 -6.93
CA PHE A 420 12.38 6.07 -8.01
C PHE A 420 11.68 5.58 -9.27
N PHE A 421 11.43 6.48 -10.21
CA PHE A 421 10.93 6.13 -11.53
C PHE A 421 11.65 6.89 -12.64
N ILE A 422 11.68 6.26 -13.82
CA ILE A 422 12.22 6.81 -15.06
C ILE A 422 11.06 6.98 -16.05
N THR A 423 10.85 8.21 -16.51
CA THR A 423 9.73 8.54 -17.41
C THR A 423 9.91 7.97 -18.81
N PHE A 424 8.84 7.42 -19.40
CA PHE A 424 8.85 6.98 -20.80
C PHE A 424 8.41 8.07 -21.80
N LEU A 425 7.83 9.16 -21.31
CA LEU A 425 7.23 10.25 -22.08
C LEU A 425 7.11 11.50 -21.18
N PRO A 426 6.76 12.68 -21.71
CA PRO A 426 6.39 13.83 -20.88
C PRO A 426 5.17 13.51 -20.01
N LEU A 427 5.25 13.83 -18.71
CA LEU A 427 4.21 13.56 -17.70
C LEU A 427 3.89 14.84 -16.91
N THR A 428 3.50 15.89 -17.63
CA THR A 428 3.33 17.24 -17.06
C THR A 428 2.31 17.32 -15.92
N GLU A 429 1.40 16.37 -15.83
CA GLU A 429 0.47 16.18 -14.72
C GLU A 429 1.17 15.91 -13.39
N LEU A 430 2.40 15.40 -13.40
CA LEU A 430 3.20 15.13 -12.20
C LEU A 430 3.98 16.37 -11.70
N ASN A 431 3.95 17.48 -12.44
CA ASN A 431 4.63 18.72 -12.05
C ASN A 431 4.17 19.21 -10.69
N GLY A 432 5.12 19.60 -9.83
CA GLY A 432 4.83 20.07 -8.47
C GLY A 432 4.52 18.97 -7.45
N GLN A 433 4.44 17.70 -7.87
CA GLN A 433 4.06 16.57 -6.99
C GLN A 433 5.24 15.64 -6.67
N TYR A 434 6.25 15.57 -7.53
CA TYR A 434 7.38 14.66 -7.41
C TYR A 434 8.72 15.37 -7.62
N THR A 435 9.73 14.97 -6.84
CA THR A 435 11.10 15.50 -6.95
C THR A 435 11.79 14.91 -8.18
N ILE A 436 12.06 15.73 -9.20
CA ILE A 436 12.97 15.38 -10.30
C ILE A 436 14.40 15.59 -9.81
N PHE A 437 15.22 14.55 -9.84
CA PHE A 437 16.59 14.61 -9.32
C PHE A 437 17.66 14.15 -10.32
N GLY A 438 17.26 13.79 -11.55
CA GLY A 438 18.21 13.53 -12.62
C GLY A 438 17.58 13.41 -14.00
N GLU A 439 18.44 13.25 -15.01
CA GLU A 439 18.05 13.02 -16.40
C GLU A 439 18.97 11.99 -17.07
N MET A 440 18.41 11.20 -17.97
CA MET A 440 19.14 10.22 -18.76
C MET A 440 20.09 10.92 -19.73
N ILE A 441 21.33 10.45 -19.78
CA ILE A 441 22.35 10.90 -20.72
C ILE A 441 22.80 9.77 -21.66
N ASP A 442 22.58 8.50 -21.30
CA ASP A 442 22.81 7.34 -22.18
C ASP A 442 21.93 6.13 -21.73
N GLY A 443 21.65 5.20 -22.65
CA GLY A 443 20.92 3.97 -22.35
C GLY A 443 19.43 3.95 -22.69
N ASP A 444 18.92 4.85 -23.55
CA ASP A 444 17.48 4.89 -23.93
C ASP A 444 16.98 3.58 -24.58
N ALA A 445 17.85 2.88 -25.33
CA ALA A 445 17.54 1.56 -25.88
C ALA A 445 17.38 0.51 -24.77
N ILE A 446 18.14 0.62 -23.67
CA ILE A 446 18.02 -0.29 -22.52
C ILE A 446 16.72 0.00 -21.79
N LEU A 447 16.41 1.28 -21.53
CA LEU A 447 15.15 1.72 -20.95
C LEU A 447 13.94 1.18 -21.72
N SER A 448 14.01 1.19 -23.05
CA SER A 448 12.96 0.66 -23.94
C SER A 448 12.85 -0.87 -23.94
N SER A 449 13.87 -1.57 -23.44
CA SER A 449 13.89 -3.04 -23.35
C SER A 449 13.56 -3.58 -21.97
N ILE A 450 13.35 -2.70 -20.98
CA ILE A 450 12.82 -3.08 -19.69
C ILE A 450 11.41 -3.68 -19.88
N THR A 451 11.21 -4.85 -19.30
CA THR A 451 10.02 -5.68 -19.41
C THR A 451 8.83 -4.99 -18.75
N LEU A 452 7.72 -4.86 -19.48
CA LEU A 452 6.47 -4.32 -18.93
C LEU A 452 5.96 -5.21 -17.79
N ARG A 453 5.55 -4.57 -16.70
CA ARG A 453 5.06 -5.23 -15.49
C ARG A 453 4.01 -4.35 -14.82
N ASP A 454 2.79 -4.86 -14.76
CA ASP A 454 1.73 -4.27 -13.95
C ASP A 454 1.50 -5.17 -12.72
N PRO A 455 1.95 -4.79 -11.53
CA PRO A 455 1.82 -5.61 -10.32
C PRO A 455 0.35 -5.80 -9.91
N GLU A 456 -0.59 -4.95 -10.36
CA GLU A 456 -2.02 -5.15 -10.10
C GLU A 456 -2.61 -6.24 -11.00
N ALA A 457 -2.15 -6.33 -12.25
CA ALA A 457 -2.62 -7.32 -13.20
C ALA A 457 -1.90 -8.68 -13.07
N SER A 458 -0.65 -8.69 -12.59
CA SER A 458 0.19 -9.89 -12.50
C SER A 458 1.16 -9.78 -11.31
N PRO A 459 0.66 -10.01 -10.08
CA PRO A 459 1.45 -9.80 -8.85
C PRO A 459 2.68 -10.71 -8.76
N ASP A 460 2.59 -11.94 -9.27
CA ASP A 460 3.69 -12.93 -9.21
C ASP A 460 4.73 -12.78 -10.32
N PHE A 461 4.54 -11.86 -11.27
CA PHE A 461 5.49 -11.66 -12.36
C PHE A 461 6.71 -10.89 -11.86
N GLU A 462 7.91 -11.48 -11.91
CA GLU A 462 9.14 -10.80 -11.51
C GLU A 462 9.59 -9.79 -12.57
N GLY A 463 9.96 -8.59 -12.12
CA GLY A 463 10.48 -7.52 -12.96
C GLY A 463 11.98 -7.65 -13.22
N ASP A 464 12.49 -6.90 -14.19
CA ASP A 464 13.92 -6.96 -14.50
C ASP A 464 14.78 -6.45 -13.33
N ARG A 465 15.87 -7.16 -13.06
CA ARG A 465 16.75 -6.92 -11.92
C ARG A 465 17.70 -5.74 -12.16
N ILE A 466 17.80 -4.86 -11.16
CA ILE A 466 18.88 -3.90 -10.98
C ILE A 466 20.03 -4.65 -10.32
N GLU A 467 21.11 -4.90 -11.06
CA GLU A 467 22.27 -5.60 -10.52
C GLU A 467 23.00 -4.75 -9.49
N ARG A 468 23.19 -3.46 -9.81
CA ARG A 468 23.77 -2.43 -8.93
C ARG A 468 23.59 -1.04 -9.51
N ILE A 469 23.81 -0.02 -8.69
CA ILE A 469 23.87 1.39 -9.11
C ILE A 469 25.22 1.97 -8.74
N GLU A 470 26.01 2.40 -9.72
CA GLU A 470 27.33 3.01 -9.51
C GLU A 470 27.22 4.53 -9.54
N ILE A 471 27.86 5.21 -8.58
CA ILE A 471 27.90 6.68 -8.53
C ILE A 471 29.28 7.15 -9.00
N ILE A 472 29.29 8.11 -9.91
CA ILE A 472 30.50 8.77 -10.40
C ILE A 472 30.44 10.23 -9.98
N GLU A 473 31.37 10.66 -9.12
CA GLU A 473 31.53 12.05 -8.72
C GLU A 473 32.65 12.71 -9.52
N THR A 474 32.37 13.88 -10.11
CA THR A 474 33.36 14.72 -10.78
C THR A 474 33.45 16.07 -10.07
N ILE A 475 34.64 16.38 -9.55
CA ILE A 475 34.95 17.67 -8.92
C ILE A 475 35.03 18.74 -10.01
N GLN A 476 34.29 19.83 -9.85
CA GLN A 476 34.36 21.00 -10.73
C GLN A 476 35.54 21.92 -10.42
#